data_AF-A0A9W2ZFG6-F1
#
_entry.id   AF-A0A9W2ZFG6-F1
#
_cell.length_a   1.000
_cell.length_b   1.000
_cell.length_c   1.000
_cell.angle_alpha   90.00
_cell.angle_beta   90.00
_cell.angle_gamma   90.00
#
_symmetry.space_group_name_H-M   'P 1'
#
loop_
_entity.id
_entity.type
_entity.pdbx_description
1 polymer ?
#
loop_
_entity_poly.entity_id
_entity_poly.type
_entity_poly.pdbx_seq_one_letter_code
_entity_poly.pdbx_strand_id
1 'polypeptide(L)'
;MIGELKKRRTFQDIKNEWGYTFGFRLSTFKKYPELIPLVAIIGSALAGATFCIFYFAATKPDVRFNRKLPPRYLEVGPTECTKFYCIDPSIYRPIAELEAIKNDLKTETPKRPC
;
A
#
# COMPACT_ATOMS: atom_id res chain seq x y z
N MET A 1 -10.27 12.02 -66.18
CA MET A 1 -9.02 11.69 -65.46
C MET A 1 -9.34 11.60 -63.97
N ILE A 2 -9.65 10.39 -63.51
CA ILE A 2 -9.79 9.99 -62.10
C ILE A 2 -8.41 9.38 -61.75
N GLY A 3 -7.70 9.65 -60.68
CA GLY A 3 -7.85 10.52 -59.53
C GLY A 3 -6.69 10.15 -58.59
N GLU A 4 -5.98 11.11 -58.02
CA GLU A 4 -4.98 10.84 -56.99
C GLU A 4 -5.64 11.00 -55.62
N LEU A 5 -6.24 9.92 -55.13
CA LEU A 5 -6.74 9.83 -53.77
C LEU A 5 -5.55 9.82 -52.82
N LYS A 6 -5.25 11.01 -52.27
CA LYS A 6 -4.28 11.20 -51.19
C LYS A 6 -4.64 10.28 -50.02
N LYS A 7 -3.88 9.19 -49.89
CA LYS A 7 -3.96 8.18 -48.82
C LYS A 7 -3.96 8.89 -47.47
N ARG A 8 -5.12 8.94 -46.79
CA ARG A 8 -5.19 9.47 -45.41
C ARG A 8 -4.40 8.51 -44.51
N ARG A 9 -3.40 9.02 -43.80
CA ARG A 9 -2.71 8.25 -42.74
C ARG A 9 -3.76 7.71 -41.78
N THR A 10 -3.73 6.40 -41.52
CA THR A 10 -4.71 5.77 -40.63
C THR A 10 -4.34 6.10 -39.18
N PHE A 11 -5.33 6.13 -38.30
CA PHE A 11 -5.11 6.43 -36.87
C PHE A 11 -4.13 5.44 -36.20
N GLN A 12 -4.01 4.23 -36.75
CA GLN A 12 -3.04 3.23 -36.30
C GLN A 12 -1.59 3.59 -36.66
N ASP A 13 -1.35 4.30 -37.76
CA ASP A 13 0.00 4.74 -38.15
C ASP A 13 0.55 5.81 -37.20
N ILE A 14 -0.32 6.69 -36.69
CA ILE A 14 0.05 7.75 -35.72
C ILE A 14 0.43 7.13 -34.37
N LYS A 15 -0.23 6.05 -33.95
CA LYS A 15 0.11 5.31 -32.72
C LYS A 15 1.49 4.65 -32.78
N ASN A 16 1.92 4.21 -33.97
CA ASN A 16 3.20 3.54 -34.16
C ASN A 16 4.37 4.54 -34.33
N GLU A 17 4.09 5.79 -34.71
CA GLU A 17 5.05 6.90 -34.84
C GLU A 17 5.48 7.43 -33.46
N TRP A 18 4.56 7.44 -32.49
CA TRP A 18 4.86 7.59 -31.07
C TRP A 18 5.19 6.22 -30.49
N GLY A 19 6.33 5.65 -30.88
CA GLY A 19 6.85 4.42 -30.29
C GLY A 19 7.04 4.60 -28.78
N TYR A 20 5.98 4.30 -28.00
CA TYR A 20 6.02 4.17 -26.55
C TYR A 20 6.87 2.94 -26.22
N THR A 21 8.18 3.09 -26.32
CA THR A 21 9.11 2.25 -25.58
C THR A 21 8.99 2.67 -24.12
N PHE A 22 7.92 2.19 -23.48
CA PHE A 22 7.71 2.23 -22.04
C PHE A 22 8.83 1.42 -21.39
N GLY A 23 9.97 2.06 -21.20
CA GLY A 23 11.19 1.39 -20.77
C GLY A 23 12.31 2.39 -20.71
N PHE A 24 12.48 2.99 -19.53
CA PHE A 24 13.70 3.68 -19.14
C PHE A 24 14.88 2.72 -19.33
N ARG A 25 15.48 2.75 -20.52
CA ARG A 25 16.62 1.91 -20.83
C ARG A 25 17.80 2.47 -20.04
N LEU A 26 18.53 1.61 -19.31
CA LEU A 26 19.68 2.04 -18.50
C LEU A 26 20.75 2.78 -19.32
N SER A 27 20.81 2.53 -20.63
CA SER A 27 21.67 3.26 -21.58
C SER A 27 21.31 4.74 -21.74
N THR A 28 20.05 5.13 -21.52
CA THR A 28 19.58 6.51 -21.66
C THR A 28 20.13 7.40 -20.54
N PHE A 29 20.26 6.88 -19.32
CA PHE A 29 20.86 7.59 -18.19
C PHE A 29 22.36 7.86 -18.37
N LYS A 30 23.07 7.02 -19.16
CA LYS A 30 24.47 7.30 -19.53
C LYS A 30 24.59 8.42 -20.56
N LYS A 31 23.57 8.61 -21.40
CA LYS A 31 23.54 9.64 -22.44
C LYS A 31 23.08 10.99 -21.93
N TYR A 32 22.19 11.00 -20.94
CA TYR A 32 21.62 12.21 -20.32
C TYR A 32 21.69 12.09 -18.79
N PRO A 33 22.80 12.53 -18.15
CA PRO A 33 22.97 12.43 -16.71
C PRO A 33 22.00 13.32 -15.92
N GLU A 34 21.51 14.41 -16.51
CA GLU A 34 20.51 15.29 -15.89
C GLU A 34 19.16 14.62 -15.59
N LEU A 35 18.85 13.48 -16.23
CA LEU A 35 17.60 12.75 -15.99
C LEU A 35 17.60 11.95 -14.68
N ILE A 36 18.78 11.63 -14.14
CA ILE A 36 18.93 10.80 -12.93
C ILE A 36 18.21 11.43 -11.71
N PRO A 37 18.47 12.71 -11.33
CA PRO A 37 17.80 13.31 -10.18
C PRO A 37 16.28 13.43 -10.38
N LEU A 38 15.82 13.67 -11.61
CA LEU A 38 14.40 13.81 -11.91
C LEU A 38 13.65 12.48 -11.72
N VAL A 39 14.22 11.38 -12.23
CA VAL A 39 13.64 10.03 -12.03
C VAL A 39 13.77 9.60 -10.58
N ALA A 40 14.83 9.99 -9.87
CA ALA A 40 14.99 9.69 -8.46
C ALA A 40 13.88 10.33 -7.59
N ILE A 41 13.53 11.59 -7.84
CA ILE A 41 12.46 12.27 -7.10
C ILE A 41 11.11 11.59 -7.37
N ILE A 42 10.77 11.36 -8.64
CA ILE A 42 9.50 10.71 -9.02
C ILE A 42 9.44 9.28 -8.47
N GLY A 43 10.53 8.53 -8.61
CA GLY A 43 10.65 7.17 -8.11
C GLY A 43 10.53 7.10 -6.59
N SER A 44 11.19 8.01 -5.86
CA SER A 44 11.08 8.10 -4.40
C SER A 44 9.67 8.44 -3.94
N ALA A 45 8.96 9.32 -4.65
CA ALA A 45 7.57 9.67 -4.34
C ALA A 45 6.63 8.48 -4.57
N LEU A 46 6.78 7.76 -5.69
CA LEU A 46 5.97 6.56 -5.98
C LEU A 46 6.26 5.41 -5.02
N ALA A 47 7.54 5.16 -4.72
CA ALA A 47 7.94 4.14 -3.76
C ALA A 47 7.44 4.50 -2.35
N GLY A 48 7.57 5.76 -1.93
CA GLY A 48 7.08 6.24 -0.65
C GLY A 48 5.56 6.14 -0.53
N ALA A 49 4.81 6.51 -1.57
CA ALA A 49 3.35 6.42 -1.56
C ALA A 49 2.87 4.97 -1.48
N THR A 50 3.44 4.07 -2.29
CA THR A 50 3.07 2.64 -2.26
C THR A 50 3.46 1.99 -0.93
N PHE A 51 4.64 2.31 -0.40
CA PHE A 51 5.08 1.83 0.91
C PHE A 51 4.20 2.33 2.04
N CYS A 52 3.81 3.61 2.06
CA CYS A 52 2.91 4.17 3.07
C CYS A 52 1.53 3.49 3.04
N ILE A 53 0.97 3.27 1.85
CA ILE A 53 -0.33 2.57 1.71
C ILE A 53 -0.21 1.14 2.25
N PHE A 54 0.85 0.43 1.88
CA PHE A 54 1.08 -0.93 2.35
C PHE A 54 1.29 -0.99 3.87
N TYR A 55 2.08 -0.06 4.41
CA TYR A 55 2.30 0.08 5.85
C TYR A 55 0.99 0.33 6.59
N PHE A 56 0.15 1.26 6.12
CA PHE A 56 -1.14 1.52 6.75
C PHE A 56 -2.10 0.34 6.63
N ALA A 57 -2.09 -0.37 5.51
CA ALA A 57 -2.90 -1.56 5.32
C ALA A 57 -2.50 -2.71 6.27
N ALA A 58 -1.22 -2.81 6.62
CA ALA A 58 -0.71 -3.87 7.50
C ALA A 58 -0.79 -3.53 9.00
N THR A 59 -0.58 -2.26 9.38
CA THR A 59 -0.44 -1.85 10.78
C THR A 59 -1.71 -1.23 11.38
N LYS A 60 -2.56 -0.58 10.58
CA LYS A 60 -3.75 0.07 11.12
C LYS A 60 -4.85 -0.96 11.39
N PRO A 61 -5.42 -0.97 12.61
CA PRO A 61 -6.47 -1.93 12.99
C PRO A 61 -7.79 -1.71 12.23
N ASP A 62 -7.98 -0.54 11.62
CA ASP A 62 -9.17 -0.19 10.85
C ASP A 62 -9.23 -0.91 9.50
N VAL A 63 -8.07 -1.28 8.94
CA VAL A 63 -8.00 -1.99 7.65
C VAL A 63 -7.89 -3.48 7.93
N ARG A 64 -8.98 -4.22 7.67
CA ARG A 64 -9.06 -5.65 7.95
C ARG A 64 -9.19 -6.46 6.67
N PHE A 65 -8.14 -7.23 6.35
CA PHE A 65 -8.20 -8.24 5.29
C PHE A 65 -8.79 -9.57 5.77
N ASN A 66 -8.61 -9.92 7.05
CA ASN A 66 -9.11 -11.17 7.62
C ASN A 66 -10.30 -10.93 8.57
N ARG A 67 -11.48 -11.45 8.18
CA ARG A 67 -12.72 -11.35 8.96
C ARG A 67 -12.83 -12.38 10.09
N LYS A 68 -11.98 -13.42 10.11
CA LYS A 68 -12.05 -14.51 11.09
C LYS A 68 -11.59 -14.14 12.50
N LEU A 69 -10.71 -13.15 12.62
CA LEU A 69 -10.27 -12.65 13.93
C LEU A 69 -11.32 -11.68 14.51
N PRO A 70 -11.47 -11.59 15.84
CA PRO A 70 -12.24 -10.51 16.43
C PRO A 70 -11.62 -9.16 16.05
N PRO A 71 -12.42 -8.11 15.81
CA PRO A 71 -11.90 -6.78 15.58
C PRO A 71 -11.06 -6.29 16.77
N ARG A 72 -9.99 -5.55 16.47
CA ARG A 72 -8.98 -5.13 17.47
C ARG A 72 -9.53 -4.24 18.58
N TYR A 73 -10.61 -3.50 18.32
CA TYR A 73 -11.29 -2.69 19.35
C TYR A 73 -12.02 -3.53 20.41
N LEU A 74 -12.19 -4.85 20.22
CA LEU A 74 -12.69 -5.77 21.25
C LEU A 74 -11.55 -6.33 22.12
N GLU A 75 -10.30 -6.03 21.81
CA GLU A 75 -9.18 -6.39 22.68
C GLU A 75 -9.14 -5.47 23.89
N VAL A 76 -8.77 -6.04 25.04
CA VAL A 76 -8.83 -5.34 26.33
C VAL A 76 -7.59 -4.46 26.44
N GLY A 77 -7.76 -3.16 26.18
CA GLY A 77 -6.69 -2.17 26.17
C GLY A 77 -5.79 -2.23 24.92
N PRO A 78 -5.14 -1.13 24.53
CA PRO A 78 -4.23 -1.12 23.40
C PRO A 78 -2.89 -1.76 23.82
N THR A 79 -2.66 -3.01 23.39
CA THR A 79 -1.42 -3.79 23.69
C THR A 79 -0.19 -3.24 22.97
N GLU A 80 -0.38 -2.52 21.88
CA GLU A 80 0.68 -1.92 21.09
C GLU A 80 0.26 -0.54 20.60
N CYS A 81 1.24 0.29 20.33
CA CYS A 81 0.96 1.59 19.74
C CYS A 81 0.63 1.43 18.26
N THR A 82 -0.57 1.84 17.88
CA THR A 82 -1.08 1.79 16.50
C THR A 82 -0.95 3.11 15.75
N LYS A 83 -0.38 4.14 16.41
CA LYS A 83 -0.15 5.47 15.83
C LYS A 83 1.21 5.50 15.15
N PHE A 84 1.34 6.37 14.15
CA PHE A 84 2.61 6.57 13.44
C PHE A 84 3.73 7.10 14.37
N TYR A 85 3.35 7.84 15.42
CA TYR A 85 4.26 8.33 16.43
C TYR A 85 3.67 8.12 17.82
N CYS A 86 4.50 7.62 18.74
CA CYS A 86 4.10 7.21 20.08
C CYS A 86 5.06 7.86 21.06
N ILE A 87 4.56 8.86 21.79
CA ILE A 87 5.37 9.63 22.75
C ILE A 87 5.76 8.75 23.93
N ASP A 88 4.81 7.95 24.43
CA ASP A 88 5.01 7.10 25.60
C ASP A 88 4.72 5.64 25.25
N PRO A 89 5.73 4.84 24.87
CA PRO A 89 5.56 3.42 24.58
C PRO A 89 5.18 2.60 25.82
N SER A 90 5.41 3.15 27.02
CA SER A 90 5.16 2.51 28.31
C SER A 90 3.67 2.32 28.65
N ILE A 91 2.79 3.09 28.02
CA ILE A 91 1.33 3.07 28.23
C ILE A 91 0.69 1.83 27.57
N TYR A 92 1.32 1.31 26.52
CA TYR A 92 0.82 0.20 25.72
C TYR A 92 1.30 -1.16 26.26
N ARG A 93 1.03 -1.44 27.53
CA ARG A 93 1.37 -2.72 28.16
C ARG A 93 0.12 -3.48 28.56
N PRO A 94 0.07 -4.81 28.37
CA PRO A 94 -1.04 -5.61 28.86
C PRO A 94 -1.11 -5.53 30.39
N ILE A 95 -2.31 -5.27 30.91
CA ILE A 95 -2.58 -5.21 32.34
C ILE A 95 -2.93 -6.63 32.80
N ALA A 96 -2.11 -7.21 33.67
CA ALA A 96 -2.24 -8.62 34.08
C ALA A 96 -3.61 -8.97 34.66
N GLU A 97 -4.21 -8.06 35.43
CA GLU A 97 -5.53 -8.26 36.06
C GLU A 97 -6.66 -8.41 35.03
N LEU A 98 -6.63 -7.60 33.97
CA LEU A 98 -7.63 -7.64 32.90
C LEU A 98 -7.50 -8.89 32.03
N GLU A 99 -6.27 -9.41 31.86
CA GLU A 99 -6.04 -10.66 31.15
C GLU A 99 -6.53 -11.88 31.92
N ALA A 100 -6.38 -11.89 33.25
CA ALA A 100 -6.92 -12.94 34.12
C ALA A 100 -8.45 -13.02 33.97
N ILE A 101 -9.15 -11.90 34.13
CA ILE A 101 -10.63 -11.82 34.00
C ILE A 101 -11.09 -12.30 32.60
N LYS A 102 -10.36 -11.93 31.55
CA LYS A 102 -10.68 -12.37 30.17
C LYS A 102 -10.54 -13.88 30.00
N ASN A 103 -9.54 -14.49 30.62
CA ASN A 103 -9.33 -15.93 30.53
C ASN A 103 -10.42 -16.68 31.31
N ASP A 104 -10.80 -16.17 32.49
CA ASP A 104 -11.90 -16.73 33.27
C ASP A 104 -13.21 -16.71 32.46
N LEU A 105 -13.57 -15.56 31.87
CA LEU A 105 -14.77 -15.43 31.02
C LEU A 105 -14.76 -16.36 29.79
N LYS A 106 -13.60 -16.62 29.17
CA LYS A 106 -13.51 -17.55 28.04
C LYS A 106 -13.80 -18.99 28.45
N THR A 107 -13.42 -19.38 29.66
CA THR A 107 -13.68 -20.72 30.17
C THR A 107 -15.15 -20.95 30.50
N GLU A 108 -15.87 -19.88 30.88
CA GLU A 108 -17.29 -19.95 31.23
C GLU A 108 -18.23 -19.92 30.04
N THR A 109 -17.83 -19.31 28.91
CA THR A 109 -18.73 -19.25 27.73
C THR A 109 -18.75 -20.58 26.95
N PRO A 110 -19.92 -21.21 26.75
CA PRO A 110 -20.02 -22.34 25.83
C PRO A 110 -19.67 -21.88 24.41
N LYS A 111 -18.81 -22.63 23.70
CA LYS A 111 -18.43 -22.33 22.31
C LYS A 111 -19.70 -22.24 21.46
N ARG A 112 -20.01 -21.04 20.96
CA ARG A 112 -21.09 -20.86 19.98
C ARG A 112 -20.75 -21.68 18.73
N PRO A 113 -21.64 -22.57 18.25
CA PRO A 113 -21.43 -23.21 16.96
C PRO A 113 -21.40 -22.12 15.89
N CYS A 114 -20.34 -22.14 15.08
CA CYS A 114 -20.22 -21.31 13.89
C CYS A 114 -21.30 -21.66 12.88
#